data_AF-A0A1M5QGR4-F1
#
_entry.id   AF-A0A1M5QGR4-F1
#
_cell.length_a   1.000
_cell.length_b   1.000
_cell.length_c   1.000
_cell.angle_alpha   90.00
_cell.angle_beta   90.00
_cell.angle_gamma   90.00
#
_symmetry.space_group_name_H-M   'P 1'
#
loop_
_entity.id
_entity.type
_entity.pdbx_description
1 polymer ?
#
loop_
_entity_poly.entity_id
_entity_poly.type
_entity_poly.pdbx_seq_one_letter_code
_entity_poly.pdbx_strand_id
1 'polypeptide(L)'
;MKGHLRERAAGSWAIVLEQCDAATGKRKRKWHSSKGIKRQAQVEWARLISEMKDGSYVEPSKLTLSQFTDRWLRPIKPNASPRTHERYEQLATSVIDKEAF
;
A
#
# COMPACT_ATOMS: atom_id res chain seq x y z
N MET A 1 9.32 12.54 -13.75
CA MET A 1 8.59 11.26 -13.74
C MET A 1 7.47 11.31 -14.76
N LYS A 2 7.26 10.27 -15.57
CA LYS A 2 6.25 10.23 -16.64
C LYS A 2 5.14 9.25 -16.24
N GLY A 3 3.91 9.52 -16.64
CA GLY A 3 2.78 8.64 -16.40
C GLY A 3 1.57 9.04 -17.25
N HIS A 4 0.57 8.18 -17.32
CA HIS A 4 -0.68 8.45 -18.02
C HIS A 4 -1.85 7.72 -17.37
N LEU A 5 -3.04 8.23 -17.67
CA LEU A 5 -4.29 7.64 -17.25
C LEU A 5 -4.92 6.88 -18.42
N ARG A 6 -5.48 5.69 -18.16
CA ARG A 6 -6.17 4.88 -19.16
C ARG A 6 -7.49 4.37 -18.59
N GLU A 7 -8.60 4.64 -19.25
CA GLU A 7 -9.88 4.02 -18.87
C GLU A 7 -9.87 2.53 -19.26
N ARG A 8 -10.32 1.66 -18.35
CA ARG A 8 -10.40 0.20 -18.55
C ARG A 8 -11.84 -0.26 -18.74
N ALA A 9 -12.77 0.36 -18.03
CA ALA A 9 -14.21 0.17 -18.13
C ALA A 9 -14.88 1.46 -17.62
N ALA A 10 -16.18 1.63 -17.85
CA ALA A 10 -16.92 2.81 -17.39
C ALA A 10 -16.69 3.04 -15.89
N GLY A 11 -16.06 4.17 -15.56
CA GLY A 11 -15.74 4.52 -14.16
C GLY A 11 -14.59 3.73 -13.53
N SER A 12 -13.76 3.05 -14.31
CA SER A 12 -12.59 2.30 -13.86
C SER A 12 -11.35 2.74 -14.64
N TRP A 13 -10.37 3.32 -13.93
CA TRP A 13 -9.19 3.95 -14.49
C TRP A 13 -7.92 3.25 -14.03
N ALA A 14 -7.01 3.00 -14.98
CA ALA A 14 -5.64 2.63 -14.71
C ALA A 14 -4.76 3.89 -14.66
N ILE A 15 -4.00 4.04 -13.58
CA ILE A 15 -2.94 5.03 -13.46
C ILE A 15 -1.63 4.30 -13.70
N VAL A 16 -0.91 4.65 -14.76
CA VAL A 16 0.37 4.04 -15.12
C VAL A 16 1.49 5.03 -14.85
N LEU A 17 2.39 4.66 -13.94
CA LEU A 17 3.55 5.46 -13.55
C LEU A 17 4.83 4.78 -14.07
N GLU A 18 5.67 5.54 -14.76
CA GLU A 18 6.97 5.06 -15.23
C GLU A 18 8.08 5.52 -14.27
N GLN A 19 8.81 4.55 -13.72
CA GLN A 19 9.94 4.75 -12.83
C GLN A 19 11.17 4.03 -13.40
N CYS A 20 12.36 4.60 -13.23
CA CYS A 20 13.60 3.85 -13.45
C CYS A 20 13.97 3.13 -12.16
N ASP A 21 14.25 1.84 -12.26
CA ASP A 21 14.77 1.07 -11.14
C ASP A 21 16.16 1.57 -10.77
N ALA A 22 16.35 2.00 -9.53
CA ALA A 22 17.60 2.62 -9.09
C ALA A 22 18.79 1.64 -9.07
N ALA A 23 18.54 0.34 -8.93
CA ALA A 23 19.59 -0.68 -8.87
C ALA A 23 19.99 -1.17 -10.28
N THR A 24 19.04 -1.23 -11.21
CA THR A 24 19.26 -1.83 -12.55
C THR A 24 19.24 -0.83 -13.70
N GLY A 25 18.80 0.42 -13.46
CA GLY A 25 18.63 1.44 -14.49
C GLY A 25 17.49 1.15 -15.49
N LYS A 26 16.81 0.01 -15.38
CA LYS A 26 15.76 -0.42 -16.30
C LYS A 26 14.45 0.29 -16.02
N ARG A 27 13.65 0.52 -17.06
CA ARG A 27 12.30 1.08 -16.92
C ARG A 27 11.39 0.07 -16.22
N LYS A 28 10.75 0.49 -15.14
CA LYS A 28 9.73 -0.24 -14.38
C LYS A 28 8.41 0.54 -14.43
N ARG A 29 7.32 -0.15 -14.68
CA ARG A 29 5.97 0.45 -14.69
C ARG A 29 5.20 0.02 -13.45
N LYS A 30 4.60 0.98 -12.76
CA LYS A 30 3.66 0.75 -11.67
C LYS A 30 2.25 1.04 -12.13
N TRP A 31 1.32 0.18 -11.73
CA TRP A 31 -0.08 0.23 -12.13
C TRP A 31 -0.94 0.41 -10.88
N HIS A 32 -1.69 1.50 -10.84
CA HIS A 32 -2.73 1.70 -9.84
C HIS A 32 -4.11 1.67 -10.50
N SER A 33 -5.12 1.27 -9.74
CA SER A 33 -6.50 1.29 -10.19
C SER A 33 -7.27 2.30 -9.37
N SER A 34 -8.04 3.16 -10.04
CA SER A 34 -8.92 4.13 -9.41
C SER A 34 -10.34 3.93 -9.94
N LYS A 35 -11.32 3.97 -9.05
CA LYS A 35 -12.75 3.90 -9.40
C LYS A 35 -13.36 5.29 -9.33
N GLY A 36 -14.36 5.54 -10.17
CA GLY A 36 -15.11 6.78 -10.22
C GLY A 36 -14.85 7.59 -11.49
N ILE A 37 -15.09 8.89 -11.40
CA ILE A 37 -15.04 9.77 -12.57
C ILE A 37 -13.58 10.13 -12.93
N LYS A 38 -13.36 10.48 -14.20
CA LYS A 38 -12.04 10.89 -14.73
C LYS A 38 -11.33 11.93 -13.84
N ARG A 39 -12.07 12.89 -13.30
CA ARG A 39 -11.52 13.94 -12.42
C ARG A 39 -10.92 13.38 -11.14
N GLN A 40 -11.56 12.40 -10.51
CA GLN A 40 -11.04 11.74 -9.30
C GLN A 40 -9.76 10.96 -9.63
N ALA A 41 -9.76 10.24 -10.75
CA ALA A 41 -8.57 9.51 -11.21
C ALA A 41 -7.40 10.45 -11.57
N GLN A 42 -7.67 11.67 -12.08
CA GLN A 42 -6.65 12.70 -12.31
C GLN A 42 -6.08 13.26 -11.00
N VAL A 43 -6.92 13.50 -9.99
CA VAL A 43 -6.47 13.94 -8.66
C VAL A 43 -5.56 12.89 -8.03
N GLU A 44 -5.97 11.62 -8.07
CA GLU A 44 -5.16 10.51 -7.55
C GLU A 44 -3.85 10.36 -8.32
N TRP A 45 -3.88 10.51 -9.65
CA TRP A 45 -2.65 10.51 -10.45
C TRP A 45 -1.69 11.64 -10.07
N ALA A 46 -2.19 12.86 -9.85
CA ALA A 46 -1.38 13.99 -9.42
C ALA A 46 -0.76 13.75 -8.03
N ARG A 47 -1.56 13.20 -7.09
CA ARG A 47 -1.10 12.80 -5.76
C ARG A 47 0.06 11.79 -5.85
N LEU A 48 -0.13 10.69 -6.59
CA LEU A 48 0.90 9.65 -6.73
C LEU A 48 2.18 10.18 -7.37
N ILE A 49 2.08 11.09 -8.37
CA ILE A 49 3.26 11.74 -8.94
C ILE A 49 3.99 12.58 -7.89
N SER A 50 3.28 13.33 -7.04
CA SER A 50 3.91 14.13 -5.98
C SER A 50 4.61 13.23 -4.97
N GLU A 51 3.92 12.23 -4.43
CA GLU A 51 4.49 11.29 -3.45
C GLU A 51 5.75 10.60 -3.98
N MET A 52 5.75 10.23 -5.27
CA MET A 52 6.92 9.61 -5.88
C MET A 52 8.08 10.59 -6.11
N LYS A 53 7.82 11.88 -6.33
CA LYS A 53 8.86 12.91 -6.43
C LYS A 53 9.45 13.23 -5.07
N ASP A 54 8.61 13.31 -4.05
CA ASP A 54 8.99 13.70 -2.68
C ASP A 54 9.58 12.52 -1.89
N GLY A 55 9.58 11.31 -2.47
CA GLY A 55 10.10 10.09 -1.83
C GLY A 55 9.20 9.53 -0.74
N SER A 56 7.99 10.06 -0.57
CA SER A 56 6.99 9.63 0.41
C SER A 56 6.06 8.52 -0.10
N TYR A 57 6.17 8.14 -1.38
CA TYR A 57 5.37 7.08 -1.98
C TYR A 57 5.62 5.73 -1.30
N VAL A 58 4.54 5.16 -0.76
CA VAL A 58 4.53 3.81 -0.19
C VAL A 58 3.85 2.87 -1.18
N GLU A 59 4.55 1.82 -1.60
CA GLU A 59 3.99 0.81 -2.50
C GLU A 59 2.82 0.09 -1.80
N PRO A 60 1.62 0.08 -2.39
CA PRO A 60 0.50 -0.68 -1.84
C PRO A 60 0.83 -2.18 -1.87
N SER A 61 0.91 -2.81 -0.71
CA SER A 61 1.08 -4.27 -0.61
C SER A 61 -0.28 -4.94 -0.41
N LYS A 62 -0.51 -6.07 -1.08
CA LYS A 62 -1.62 -6.99 -0.77
C LYS A 62 -1.28 -7.78 0.50
N LEU A 63 -1.28 -7.11 1.63
CA LEU A 63 -1.00 -7.68 2.94
C LEU A 63 -2.31 -7.67 3.73
N THR A 64 -2.75 -8.83 4.22
CA THR A 64 -3.90 -8.86 5.12
C THR A 64 -3.52 -8.29 6.48
N LEU A 65 -4.51 -7.82 7.25
CA LEU A 65 -4.27 -7.33 8.60
C LEU A 65 -3.60 -8.41 9.48
N SER A 66 -4.05 -9.67 9.37
CA SER A 66 -3.42 -10.80 10.06
C SER A 66 -1.94 -10.97 9.69
N GLN A 67 -1.61 -10.94 8.40
CA GLN A 67 -0.21 -11.05 7.95
C GLN A 67 0.66 -9.88 8.42
N PHE A 68 0.10 -8.66 8.45
CA PHE A 68 0.79 -7.49 8.98
C PHE A 68 1.10 -7.66 10.46
N THR A 69 0.12 -8.07 11.26
CA THR A 69 0.27 -8.20 12.70
C THR A 69 1.27 -9.30 13.07
N ASP A 70 1.24 -10.44 12.38
CA ASP A 70 2.24 -11.51 12.54
C ASP A 70 3.66 -11.00 12.26
N ARG A 71 3.83 -10.21 11.19
CA ARG A 71 5.12 -9.62 10.83
C ARG A 71 5.58 -8.61 11.88
N TRP A 72 4.66 -7.87 12.48
CA TRP A 72 4.96 -6.83 13.46
C TRP A 72 5.28 -7.41 14.85
N LEU A 73 4.55 -8.44 15.31
CA LEU A 73 4.72 -9.04 16.64
C LEU A 73 6.04 -9.81 16.81
N ARG A 74 6.52 -10.48 15.75
CA ARG A 74 7.76 -11.28 15.80
C ARG A 74 9.00 -10.51 16.27
N PRO A 75 9.39 -9.36 15.67
CA PRO A 75 10.56 -8.60 16.10
C PRO A 75 10.36 -7.87 17.42
N ILE A 76 9.12 -7.70 17.89
CA ILE A 76 8.81 -7.02 19.16
C ILE A 76 9.00 -7.94 20.35
N LYS A 77 8.77 -9.25 20.19
CA LYS A 77 8.90 -10.25 21.25
C LYS A 77 10.20 -10.14 22.09
N PRO A 78 11.41 -9.99 21.53
CA PRO A 78 12.63 -9.85 22.33
C PRO A 78 12.76 -8.49 23.05
N ASN A 79 12.05 -7.45 22.58
CA ASN A 79 12.16 -6.08 23.07
C ASN A 79 11.01 -5.66 24.01
N ALA A 80 9.98 -6.49 24.12
CA ALA A 80 8.82 -6.26 24.97
C ALA A 80 8.86 -7.16 26.20
N SER A 81 8.31 -6.66 27.32
CA SER A 81 8.08 -7.53 28.47
C SER A 81 7.11 -8.67 28.09
N PRO A 82 7.21 -9.86 28.71
CA PRO A 82 6.32 -10.98 28.39
C PRO A 82 4.83 -10.61 28.44
N ARG A 83 4.44 -9.84 29.47
CA ARG A 83 3.05 -9.38 29.66
C ARG A 83 2.61 -8.37 28.60
N THR A 84 3.52 -7.52 28.13
CA THR A 84 3.24 -6.57 27.04
C THR A 84 3.03 -7.31 25.73
N HIS A 85 3.90 -8.28 25.43
CA HIS A 85 3.82 -9.07 24.21
C HIS A 85 2.54 -9.91 24.17
N GLU A 86 2.21 -10.60 25.26
CA GLU A 86 0.95 -11.34 25.43
C GLU A 86 -0.27 -10.44 25.20
N ARG A 87 -0.26 -9.22 25.76
CA ARG A 87 -1.36 -8.27 25.57
C ARG A 87 -1.49 -7.82 24.11
N TYR A 88 -0.38 -7.62 23.40
CA TYR A 88 -0.40 -7.27 21.99
C TYR A 88 -0.95 -8.41 21.12
N GLU A 89 -0.60 -9.66 21.41
CA GLU A 89 -1.18 -10.84 20.74
C GLU A 89 -2.69 -10.92 20.97
N GLN A 90 -3.16 -10.75 22.22
CA GLN A 90 -4.60 -10.77 22.53
C GLN A 90 -5.37 -9.68 21.76
N LEU A 91 -4.84 -8.45 21.74
CA LEU A 91 -5.47 -7.33 21.04
C LEU A 91 -5.49 -7.57 19.53
N ALA A 92 -4.38 -8.04 18.96
CA ALA A 92 -4.27 -8.38 17.56
C ALA A 92 -5.33 -9.39 17.12
N THR A 93 -5.43 -10.52 17.81
CA THR A 93 -6.41 -11.58 17.51
C THR A 93 -7.83 -11.04 17.63
N SER A 94 -8.13 -10.27 18.69
CA SER A 94 -9.47 -9.71 18.89
C SER A 94 -9.93 -8.75 17.78
N VAL A 95 -9.00 -8.06 17.11
CA VAL A 95 -9.32 -7.16 16.00
C VAL A 95 -9.50 -7.95 14.71
N ILE A 96 -8.65 -8.95 14.47
CA ILE A 96 -8.73 -9.81 13.29
C ILE A 96 -10.07 -10.59 13.29
N ASP A 97 -10.48 -11.12 14.43
CA ASP A 97 -11.72 -11.89 14.55
C ASP A 97 -12.98 -11.02 14.34
N LYS A 98 -12.92 -9.74 14.70
CA LYS A 98 -14.01 -8.79 14.47
C LYS A 98 -14.18 -8.38 13.01
N GLU A 99 -13.09 -8.38 12.24
CA GLU A 99 -13.10 -8.04 10.80
C GLU A 99 -13.40 -9.26 9.91
N ALA A 100 -13.52 -10.45 10.48
CA ALA A 100 -13.86 -11.68 9.76
C ALA A 100 -15.38 -11.86 9.49
N PHE A 101 -16.22 -10.88 9.87
CA PHE A 101 -17.67 -10.89 9.71
C PHE A 101 -18.19 -9.63 9.01
#